data_AF-A0A6A3Q755-F1
#
_entry.id   AF-A0A6A3Q755-F1
#
_cell.length_a   1.000
_cell.length_b   1.000
_cell.length_c   1.000
_cell.angle_alpha   90.00
_cell.angle_beta   90.00
_cell.angle_gamma   90.00
#
_symmetry.space_group_name_H-M   'P 1'
#
loop_
_entity.id
_entity.type
_entity.pdbx_description
1 polymer ?
#
loop_
_entity_poly.entity_id
_entity_poly.type
_entity_poly.pdbx_seq_one_letter_code
_entity_poly.pdbx_strand_id
1 'polypeptide(L)'
;MGVFERIDYKFFVKGHTKNSCDRGFGHIRRHVGRADCWKMDHIVSAVNEAATSSSAVHISRGNEFFKSYKPLVTELYKKLVGVQQYQIFSMEATKPGVVQCKKGPDDEPVEQDLRRKVDGVLTESTKVERMLTTL
;
A
#
# COMPACT_ATOMS: atom_id res chain seq x y z
N MET A 1 19.77 2.96 4.74
CA MET A 1 19.07 2.67 6.01
C MET A 1 17.63 2.23 5.76
N GLY A 2 17.30 0.99 6.11
CA GLY A 2 15.95 0.68 6.57
C GLY A 2 15.81 1.27 7.97
N VAL A 3 14.73 2.01 8.24
CA VAL A 3 14.53 2.69 9.54
C VAL A 3 14.36 1.67 10.68
N PHE A 4 14.02 0.42 10.35
CA PHE A 4 13.70 -0.64 11.30
C PHE A 4 14.65 -1.81 11.14
N GLU A 5 15.09 -2.39 12.26
CA GLU A 5 15.91 -3.62 12.29
C GLU A 5 15.15 -4.83 11.74
N ARG A 6 13.84 -4.88 12.02
CA ARG A 6 12.92 -5.90 11.55
C ARG A 6 11.55 -5.30 11.31
N ILE A 7 10.88 -5.76 10.25
CA ILE A 7 9.50 -5.40 9.95
C ILE A 7 8.71 -6.68 9.75
N ASP A 8 7.59 -6.79 10.45
CA ASP A 8 6.62 -7.87 10.28
C ASP A 8 5.29 -7.30 9.76
N TYR A 9 4.86 -7.77 8.59
CA TYR A 9 3.57 -7.44 8.01
C TYR A 9 2.62 -8.63 8.11
N LYS A 10 1.37 -8.33 8.48
CA LYS A 10 0.28 -9.30 8.46
C LYS A 10 -0.85 -8.79 7.58
N PHE A 11 -1.16 -9.55 6.54
CA PHE A 11 -2.29 -9.28 5.66
C PHE A 11 -3.37 -10.34 5.91
N PHE A 12 -4.57 -9.87 6.24
CA PHE A 12 -5.74 -10.74 6.33
C PHE A 12 -6.22 -11.13 4.93
N VAL A 13 -6.76 -12.35 4.80
CA VAL A 13 -7.35 -12.84 3.55
C VAL A 13 -8.46 -11.89 3.09
N LYS A 14 -8.51 -11.66 1.77
CA LYS A 14 -9.49 -10.78 1.11
C LYS A 14 -10.92 -11.17 1.53
N GLY A 15 -11.65 -10.21 2.13
CA GLY A 15 -13.05 -10.38 2.53
C GLY A 15 -13.47 -9.61 3.78
N HIS A 16 -12.52 -9.21 4.65
CA HIS A 16 -12.83 -8.64 5.96
C HIS A 16 -12.09 -7.35 6.33
N THR A 17 -11.54 -6.61 5.36
CA THR A 17 -11.08 -5.25 5.64
C THR A 17 -12.30 -4.35 5.85
N LYS A 18 -12.73 -4.21 7.11
CA LYS A 18 -13.67 -3.18 7.55
C LYS A 18 -12.95 -1.83 7.44
N ASN A 19 -12.83 -1.30 6.23
CA ASN A 19 -12.34 0.05 6.04
C ASN A 19 -13.40 1.01 6.60
N SER A 20 -13.03 1.81 7.60
CA SER A 20 -13.92 2.80 8.20
C SER A 20 -14.35 3.84 7.16
N CYS A 21 -13.51 4.14 6.16
CA CYS A 21 -13.85 5.08 5.08
C CYS A 21 -15.03 4.59 4.23
N ASP A 22 -15.14 3.27 3.98
CA ASP A 22 -16.25 2.71 3.18
C ASP A 22 -17.60 2.95 3.86
N ARG A 23 -17.62 2.85 5.20
CA ARG A 23 -18.81 3.21 6.00
C ARG A 23 -19.15 4.69 5.86
N GLY A 24 -18.15 5.57 5.89
CA GLY A 24 -18.32 7.02 5.67
C GLY A 24 -18.97 7.32 4.32
N PHE A 25 -18.45 6.73 3.23
CA PHE A 25 -19.03 6.88 1.89
C PHE A 25 -20.46 6.34 1.81
N GLY A 26 -20.76 5.24 2.50
CA GLY A 26 -22.12 4.71 2.60
C GLY A 26 -23.11 5.69 3.21
N HIS A 27 -22.71 6.40 4.28
CA HIS A 27 -23.54 7.42 4.92
C HIS A 27 -23.76 8.64 4.03
N ILE A 28 -22.70 9.14 3.38
CA ILE A 28 -22.79 10.25 2.41
C ILE A 28 -23.76 9.90 1.29
N ARG A 29 -23.59 8.73 0.64
CA ARG A 29 -24.47 8.28 -0.44
C ARG A 29 -25.93 8.16 0.00
N ARG A 30 -26.18 7.64 1.21
CA ARG A 30 -27.52 7.50 1.78
C ARG A 30 -28.18 8.86 2.06
N HIS A 31 -27.41 9.83 2.53
CA HIS A 31 -27.90 11.18 2.80
C HIS A 31 -28.24 11.90 1.49
N VAL A 32 -27.31 11.93 0.53
CA VAL A 32 -27.51 12.55 -0.78
C VAL A 32 -28.70 11.92 -1.53
N GLY A 33 -28.86 10.60 -1.49
CA GLY A 33 -29.99 9.92 -2.14
C GLY A 33 -31.36 10.21 -1.54
N ARG A 34 -31.44 10.94 -0.42
CA ARG A 34 -32.68 11.39 0.23
C ARG A 34 -32.88 12.90 0.14
N ALA A 35 -31.89 13.63 -0.37
CA ALA A 35 -31.94 15.08 -0.52
C ALA A 35 -32.43 15.47 -1.92
N ASP A 36 -33.20 16.55 -2.00
CA ASP A 36 -33.68 17.10 -3.28
C ASP A 36 -32.60 17.95 -3.95
N CYS A 37 -31.70 17.30 -4.68
CA CYS A 37 -30.59 17.94 -5.37
C CYS A 37 -30.90 18.20 -6.85
N TRP A 38 -31.34 19.42 -7.17
CA TRP A 38 -31.66 19.85 -8.54
C TRP A 38 -30.49 20.52 -9.29
N LYS A 39 -29.45 20.92 -8.56
CA LYS A 39 -28.26 21.61 -9.08
C LYS A 39 -27.00 21.02 -8.45
N MET A 40 -25.86 21.23 -9.10
CA MET A 40 -24.58 20.72 -8.61
C MET A 40 -24.25 21.24 -7.21
N ASP A 41 -24.53 22.52 -6.92
CA ASP A 41 -24.29 23.10 -5.61
C ASP A 41 -25.10 22.41 -4.51
N HIS A 42 -26.31 21.95 -4.80
CA HIS A 42 -27.12 21.20 -3.82
C HIS A 42 -26.46 19.86 -3.49
N ILE A 43 -25.83 19.21 -4.48
CA ILE A 43 -25.07 17.98 -4.26
C ILE A 43 -23.84 18.26 -3.39
N VAL A 44 -23.09 19.33 -3.71
CA VAL A 44 -21.90 19.73 -2.93
C VAL A 44 -22.27 20.01 -1.47
N SER A 45 -23.35 20.76 -1.23
CA SER A 45 -23.84 21.03 0.13
C SER A 45 -24.24 19.75 0.86
N ALA A 46 -25.07 18.89 0.25
CA ALA A 46 -25.52 17.64 0.86
C ALA A 46 -24.34 16.68 1.18
N VAL A 47 -23.31 16.66 0.33
CA VAL A 47 -22.09 15.89 0.59
C VAL A 47 -21.34 16.47 1.80
N ASN A 48 -21.13 17.79 1.85
CA ASN A 48 -20.42 18.44 2.94
C ASN A 48 -21.15 18.31 4.29
N GLU A 49 -22.48 18.39 4.28
CA GLU A 49 -23.32 18.17 5.47
C GLU A 49 -23.18 16.74 6.02
N ALA A 50 -23.12 15.75 5.13
CA ALA A 50 -22.99 14.34 5.51
C ALA A 50 -21.55 13.94 5.88
N ALA A 51 -20.54 14.64 5.36
CA ALA A 51 -19.12 14.34 5.52
C ALA A 51 -18.51 14.97 6.79
N THR A 52 -19.19 14.85 7.94
CA THR A 52 -18.83 15.53 9.20
C THR A 52 -17.42 15.22 9.72
N SER A 53 -16.84 14.08 9.35
CA SER A 53 -15.52 13.63 9.79
C SER A 53 -14.49 13.47 8.66
N SER A 54 -14.78 13.96 7.44
CA SER A 54 -13.92 13.75 6.28
C SER A 54 -14.03 14.89 5.28
N SER A 55 -12.93 15.30 4.66
CA SER A 55 -12.92 16.27 3.57
C SER A 55 -12.49 15.62 2.25
N ALA A 56 -13.12 16.04 1.16
CA ALA A 56 -12.67 15.69 -0.18
C ALA A 56 -11.54 16.65 -0.58
N VAL A 57 -10.34 16.12 -0.85
CA VAL A 57 -9.19 16.90 -1.30
C VAL A 57 -8.93 16.59 -2.76
N HIS A 58 -8.93 17.61 -3.62
CA HIS A 58 -8.53 17.44 -5.01
C HIS A 58 -7.01 17.36 -5.11
N ILE A 59 -6.53 16.26 -5.67
CA ILE A 59 -5.12 16.00 -5.94
C ILE A 59 -4.99 16.03 -7.46
N SER A 60 -4.46 17.14 -7.99
CA SER A 60 -4.29 17.34 -9.43
C SER A 60 -3.41 16.24 -10.03
N ARG A 61 -3.74 15.80 -11.25
CA ARG A 61 -2.87 14.86 -11.99
C ARG A 61 -1.50 15.48 -12.21
N GLY A 62 -0.45 14.72 -11.93
CA GLY A 62 0.94 15.19 -12.03
C GLY A 62 1.42 15.95 -10.79
N ASN A 63 0.61 16.07 -9.74
CA ASN A 63 1.15 16.56 -8.47
C ASN A 63 2.09 15.52 -7.83
N GLU A 64 3.05 16.01 -7.05
CA GLU A 64 4.02 15.18 -6.33
C GLU A 64 3.50 14.72 -4.96
N PHE A 65 2.19 14.86 -4.72
CA PHE A 65 1.58 14.51 -3.43
C PHE A 65 1.74 13.02 -3.11
N PHE A 66 1.65 12.16 -4.13
CA PHE A 66 1.95 10.74 -4.00
C PHE A 66 3.23 10.40 -4.75
N LYS A 67 4.24 9.90 -4.02
CA LYS A 67 5.47 9.40 -4.62
C LYS A 67 5.22 8.09 -5.37
N SER A 68 5.71 8.00 -6.60
CA SER A 68 5.62 6.78 -7.42
C SER A 68 6.76 5.81 -7.10
N TYR A 69 6.54 4.92 -6.14
CA TYR A 69 7.53 3.89 -5.78
C TYR A 69 7.58 2.71 -6.75
N LYS A 70 6.55 2.53 -7.60
CA LYS A 70 6.43 1.35 -8.46
C LYS A 70 7.60 1.17 -9.44
N PRO A 71 8.05 2.20 -10.20
CA PRO A 71 9.19 2.06 -11.10
C PRO A 71 10.46 1.67 -10.35
N LEU A 72 10.73 2.36 -9.23
CA LEU A 72 11.89 2.11 -8.38
C LEU A 72 11.91 0.67 -7.85
N VAL A 73 10.83 0.23 -7.20
CA VAL A 73 10.75 -1.13 -6.63
C VAL A 73 10.83 -2.18 -7.73
N THR A 74 10.27 -1.92 -8.92
CA THR A 74 10.34 -2.84 -10.06
C THR A 74 11.76 -2.96 -10.60
N GLU A 75 12.55 -1.88 -10.60
CA GLU A 75 13.95 -1.90 -10.99
C GLU A 75 14.81 -2.67 -9.98
N LEU A 76 14.57 -2.48 -8.69
CA LEU A 76 15.41 -3.07 -7.63
C LEU A 76 15.08 -4.53 -7.34
N TYR A 77 13.81 -4.91 -7.42
CA TYR A 77 13.34 -6.21 -6.94
C TYR A 77 12.53 -6.99 -7.99
N LYS A 78 12.59 -8.32 -7.86
CA LYS A 78 11.74 -9.28 -8.55
C LYS A 78 10.35 -9.26 -7.91
N LYS A 79 9.35 -9.71 -8.67
CA LYS A 79 8.01 -9.95 -8.12
C LYS A 79 8.06 -11.15 -7.19
N LEU A 80 7.40 -11.05 -6.03
CA LEU A 80 7.13 -12.18 -5.16
C LEU A 80 6.03 -13.04 -5.80
N VAL A 81 6.41 -14.19 -6.36
CA VAL A 81 5.48 -15.13 -6.99
C VAL A 81 4.63 -15.80 -5.91
N GLY A 82 3.32 -15.95 -6.16
CA GLY A 82 2.42 -16.59 -5.20
C GLY A 82 2.13 -15.78 -3.95
N VAL A 83 2.39 -14.46 -3.94
CA VAL A 83 2.22 -13.57 -2.76
C VAL A 83 0.87 -13.73 -2.04
N GLN A 84 -0.21 -14.00 -2.78
CA GLN A 84 -1.57 -14.16 -2.23
C GLN A 84 -1.75 -15.43 -1.38
N GLN A 85 -0.81 -16.37 -1.43
CA GLN A 85 -0.84 -17.58 -0.61
C GLN A 85 -0.32 -17.32 0.81
N TYR A 86 0.37 -16.20 1.02
CA TYR A 86 1.01 -15.85 2.28
C TYR A 86 0.20 -14.77 3.02
N GLN A 87 0.18 -14.85 4.35
CA GLN A 87 -0.48 -13.89 5.22
C GLN A 87 0.51 -13.12 6.09
N ILE A 88 1.68 -13.69 6.36
CA ILE A 88 2.68 -13.11 7.25
C ILE A 88 3.98 -12.95 6.47
N PHE A 89 4.58 -11.77 6.57
CA PHE A 89 5.82 -11.42 5.90
C PHE A 89 6.79 -10.80 6.90
N SER A 90 8.04 -11.22 6.89
CA SER A 90 9.09 -10.69 7.75
C SER A 90 10.31 -10.29 6.95
N MET A 91 10.87 -9.13 7.26
CA MET A 91 12.06 -8.57 6.60
C MET A 91 13.04 -8.09 7.66
N GLU A 92 14.33 -8.36 7.47
CA GLU A 92 15.39 -7.99 8.40
C GLU A 92 16.40 -7.05 7.72
N ALA A 93 16.89 -6.06 8.47
CA ALA A 93 17.85 -5.08 7.97
C ALA A 93 19.18 -5.72 7.53
N THR A 94 19.55 -6.86 8.13
CA THR A 94 20.77 -7.63 7.80
C THR A 94 20.68 -8.35 6.46
N LYS A 95 19.46 -8.57 5.93
CA LYS A 95 19.21 -9.26 4.66
C LYS A 95 18.28 -8.44 3.75
N PRO A 96 18.71 -7.26 3.29
CA PRO A 96 17.88 -6.40 2.45
C PRO A 96 17.49 -7.11 1.14
N GLY A 97 16.21 -7.01 0.77
CA GLY A 97 15.65 -7.65 -0.41
C GLY A 97 15.27 -9.12 -0.24
N VAL A 98 15.47 -9.69 0.96
CA VAL A 98 14.98 -11.02 1.32
C VAL A 98 13.72 -10.89 2.17
N VAL A 99 12.71 -11.70 1.87
CA VAL A 99 11.43 -11.72 2.59
C VAL A 99 11.14 -13.14 3.06
N GLN A 100 10.90 -13.32 4.36
CA GLN A 100 10.34 -14.56 4.89
C GLN A 100 8.81 -14.50 4.77
N CYS A 101 8.19 -15.55 4.25
CA CYS A 101 6.75 -15.60 4.00
C CYS A 101 6.13 -16.81 4.70
N LYS A 102 4.99 -16.64 5.39
CA LYS A 102 4.20 -17.72 5.99
C LYS A 102 2.76 -17.71 5.48
N LYS A 103 2.17 -18.88 5.24
CA LYS A 103 0.76 -19.02 4.84
C LYS A 103 -0.19 -18.69 5.98
N GLY A 104 0.14 -19.14 7.18
CA GLY A 104 -0.53 -18.87 8.43
C GLY A 104 0.46 -18.76 9.61
N PRO A 105 -0.06 -18.55 10.83
CA PRO A 105 0.78 -18.38 12.02
C PRO A 105 1.59 -19.62 12.38
N ASP A 106 1.06 -20.81 12.10
CA ASP A 106 1.67 -22.10 12.48
C ASP A 106 2.46 -22.75 11.35
N ASP A 107 2.41 -22.20 10.13
CA ASP A 107 3.19 -22.70 9.00
C ASP A 107 4.67 -22.32 9.14
N GLU A 108 5.57 -23.17 8.64
CA GLU A 108 6.99 -22.84 8.56
C GLU A 108 7.25 -21.69 7.57
N PRO A 109 8.20 -20.77 7.88
CA PRO A 109 8.54 -19.67 7.00
C PRO A 109 9.30 -20.15 5.77
N VAL A 110 8.96 -19.58 4.61
CA VAL A 110 9.70 -19.77 3.36
C VAL A 110 10.45 -18.48 3.02
N GLU A 111 11.76 -18.58 2.85
CA GLU A 111 12.60 -17.44 2.47
C GLU A 111 12.51 -17.19 0.95
N GLN A 112 12.34 -15.92 0.56
CA GLN A 112 12.21 -15.47 -0.82
C GLN A 112 13.20 -14.34 -1.08
N ASP A 113 14.21 -14.59 -1.91
CA ASP A 113 15.18 -13.56 -2.32
C ASP A 113 14.66 -12.78 -3.54
N LEU A 114 14.19 -11.56 -3.28
CA LEU A 114 13.62 -10.67 -4.28
C LEU A 114 14.69 -9.85 -5.00
N ARG A 115 15.96 -9.91 -4.65
CA ARG A 115 17.01 -9.15 -5.36
C ARG A 115 17.12 -9.62 -6.81
N ARG A 116 17.30 -8.68 -7.74
CA ARG A 116 17.59 -9.03 -9.14
C ARG A 116 19.02 -9.49 -9.30
N LYS A 117 19.24 -10.41 -10.24
CA LYS A 117 20.57 -10.77 -10.73
C LYS A 117 20.81 -10.04 -12.05
N VAL A 118 21.87 -9.26 -12.14
CA VAL A 118 22.37 -8.65 -13.37
C VAL A 118 23.77 -9.23 -13.58
N ASP A 119 23.99 -9.91 -14.70
CA ASP A 119 25.26 -10.58 -15.02
C ASP A 119 25.77 -11.51 -13.91
N GLY A 120 24.85 -12.20 -13.24
CA GLY A 120 25.16 -13.13 -12.14
C GLY A 120 25.35 -12.46 -10.77
N VAL A 121 25.46 -11.12 -10.71
CA VAL A 121 25.63 -10.35 -9.49
C VAL A 121 24.27 -9.87 -8.96
N LEU A 122 24.04 -10.03 -7.65
CA LEU A 122 22.81 -9.54 -7.02
C LEU A 122 22.86 -8.01 -6.92
N THR A 123 21.69 -7.38 -7.05
CA THR A 123 21.58 -5.92 -6.87
C THR A 123 22.15 -5.53 -5.50
N GLU A 124 23.16 -4.67 -5.51
CA GLU A 124 23.83 -4.23 -4.29
C GLU A 124 22.91 -3.37 -3.42
N SER A 125 23.03 -3.52 -2.11
CA SER A 125 22.31 -2.70 -1.13
C SER A 125 22.62 -1.20 -1.29
N THR A 126 23.83 -0.85 -1.71
CA THR A 126 24.26 0.53 -1.99
C THR A 126 23.46 1.18 -3.13
N LYS A 127 23.12 0.42 -4.18
CA LYS A 127 22.27 0.90 -5.28
C LYS A 127 20.85 1.19 -4.78
N VAL A 128 20.29 0.29 -3.97
CA VAL A 128 18.97 0.46 -3.34
C VAL A 128 18.93 1.75 -2.52
N GLU A 129 19.95 1.98 -1.70
CA GLU A 129 20.03 3.18 -0.85
C GLU A 129 20.06 4.46 -1.67
N ARG A 130 20.97 4.56 -2.66
CA ARG A 130 21.08 5.76 -3.51
C ARG A 130 19.77 6.12 -4.19
N MET A 131 19.06 5.12 -4.71
CA MET A 131 17.82 5.33 -5.44
C MET A 131 16.62 5.66 -4.53
N LEU A 132 16.62 5.21 -3.27
CA LEU A 132 15.58 5.58 -2.30
C LEU A 132 15.80 6.99 -1.71
N THR A 133 17.05 7.44 -1.58
CA THR A 133 17.36 8.81 -1.11
C THR A 133 17.19 9.89 -2.17
N THR A 134 17.03 9.52 -3.44
CA THR A 134 16.80 10.46 -4.56
C THR A 134 15.32 10.66 -4.91
N LEU A 135 14.40 10.02 -4.18
CA LEU A 135 12.95 10.21 -4.28
C LEU A 135 12.44 11.36 -3.41
#